data_AF-A0A381SBE0-F1
#
_entry.id   AF-A0A381SBE0-F1
#
_cell.length_a   1.000
_cell.length_b   1.000
_cell.length_c   1.000
_cell.angle_alpha   90.00
_cell.angle_beta   90.00
_cell.angle_gamma   90.00
#
_symmetry.space_group_name_H-M   'P 1'
#
loop_
_entity.id
_entity.type
_entity.pdbx_description
1 polymer ?
#
loop_
_entity_poly.entity_id
_entity_poly.type
_entity_poly.pdbx_seq_one_letter_code
_entity_poly.pdbx_strand_id
1 'polypeptide(L)'
;MPIYTHLPIIPHPVLKYGRCLPLEGIVMKNFMKYFFQTNDSFSYLVPRVVLGCVMFPHGAQKLLGWFGGFGFTGTMSYFTGTAGLPWIVAFLVIVGEVFGSIGLITGFLTRLSAFGIICIMTGAITMLHWPNGFFMNWFGKQAGEGF
;
A
#
# COMPACT_ATOMS: atom_id res chain seq x y z
N MET A 1 -54.49 19.03 -49.98
CA MET A 1 -53.09 18.56 -50.06
C MET A 1 -52.53 18.48 -48.64
N PRO A 2 -52.33 17.29 -48.06
CA PRO A 2 -51.70 17.14 -46.75
C PRO A 2 -50.19 16.92 -46.91
N ILE A 3 -49.38 17.76 -46.27
CA ILE A 3 -47.91 17.66 -46.30
C ILE A 3 -47.46 16.96 -45.01
N TYR A 4 -46.72 15.88 -45.21
CA TYR A 4 -46.24 14.95 -44.20
C TYR A 4 -45.20 15.58 -43.26
N THR A 5 -45.31 15.21 -41.99
CA THR A 5 -44.41 15.48 -40.88
C THR A 5 -43.06 14.77 -41.04
N HIS A 6 -41.95 15.51 -41.12
CA HIS A 6 -40.61 14.96 -41.05
C HIS A 6 -40.15 14.86 -39.58
N LEU A 7 -40.23 13.66 -39.01
CA LEU A 7 -39.51 13.30 -37.78
C LEU A 7 -38.02 13.13 -38.14
N PRO A 8 -37.07 13.72 -37.39
CA PRO A 8 -35.66 13.44 -37.59
C PRO A 8 -35.33 12.02 -37.12
N ILE A 9 -34.83 11.20 -38.05
CA ILE A 9 -34.28 9.87 -37.81
C ILE A 9 -33.02 10.02 -36.96
N ILE A 10 -33.06 9.57 -35.71
CA ILE A 10 -31.89 9.49 -34.83
C ILE A 10 -31.01 8.33 -35.31
N PRO A 11 -29.76 8.55 -35.74
CA PRO A 11 -28.87 7.44 -36.08
C PRO A 11 -28.44 6.71 -34.81
N HIS A 12 -28.80 5.43 -34.70
CA HIS A 12 -28.29 4.55 -33.65
C HIS A 12 -26.76 4.38 -33.79
N PRO A 13 -26.00 4.42 -32.69
CA PRO A 13 -24.57 4.17 -32.75
C PRO A 13 -24.31 2.72 -33.16
N VAL A 14 -23.68 2.57 -34.32
CA VAL A 14 -23.18 1.31 -34.86
C VAL A 14 -22.21 0.69 -33.84
N LEU A 15 -22.62 -0.42 -33.23
CA LEU A 15 -21.77 -1.28 -32.39
C LEU A 15 -20.63 -1.85 -33.25
N LYS A 16 -19.51 -1.14 -33.27
CA LYS A 16 -18.35 -1.47 -34.09
C LYS A 16 -17.26 -2.10 -33.23
N TYR A 17 -17.42 -3.34 -32.77
CA TYR A 17 -16.29 -4.15 -32.30
C TYR A 17 -16.58 -5.66 -32.26
N GLY A 18 -16.46 -6.33 -33.41
CA GLY A 18 -16.50 -7.78 -33.55
C GLY A 18 -15.23 -8.47 -33.03
N ARG A 19 -14.92 -8.35 -31.74
CA ARG A 19 -13.86 -9.13 -31.10
C ARG A 19 -14.39 -9.70 -29.78
N CYS A 20 -14.95 -10.91 -29.84
CA CYS A 20 -15.14 -11.74 -28.65
C CYS A 20 -13.75 -12.12 -28.13
N LEU A 21 -13.13 -11.23 -27.35
CA LEU A 21 -12.03 -11.64 -26.49
C LEU A 21 -12.60 -12.72 -25.55
N PRO A 22 -11.94 -13.88 -25.41
CA PRO A 22 -12.39 -14.91 -24.49
C PRO A 22 -12.58 -14.28 -23.11
N LEU A 23 -13.60 -14.73 -22.35
CA LEU A 23 -13.92 -14.17 -21.03
C LEU A 23 -12.66 -14.09 -20.14
N GLU A 24 -11.83 -15.13 -20.23
CA GLU A 24 -10.46 -15.24 -19.71
C GLU A 24 -9.61 -13.98 -19.99
N GLY A 25 -9.56 -13.52 -21.24
CA GLY A 25 -8.74 -12.38 -21.69
C GLY A 25 -9.31 -11.01 -21.31
N ILE A 26 -10.63 -10.88 -21.16
CA ILE A 26 -11.28 -9.66 -20.64
C ILE A 26 -11.02 -9.56 -19.13
N VAL A 27 -11.23 -10.65 -18.39
CA VAL A 27 -10.96 -10.73 -16.95
C VAL A 27 -9.48 -10.44 -16.67
N MET A 28 -8.56 -11.07 -17.41
CA MET A 28 -7.12 -10.86 -17.23
C MET A 28 -6.71 -9.40 -17.52
N LYS A 29 -7.23 -8.78 -18.60
CA LYS A 29 -6.94 -7.38 -18.92
C LYS A 29 -7.51 -6.41 -17.89
N ASN A 30 -8.71 -6.69 -17.37
CA ASN A 30 -9.32 -5.86 -16.34
C ASN A 30 -8.55 -6.01 -15.02
N PHE A 31 -8.19 -7.22 -14.63
CA PHE A 31 -7.36 -7.49 -13.46
C PHE A 31 -6.01 -6.77 -13.56
N MET A 32 -5.32 -6.88 -14.69
CA MET A 32 -4.05 -6.18 -14.94
C MET A 32 -4.22 -4.66 -14.86
N LYS A 33 -5.28 -4.12 -15.47
CA LYS A 33 -5.58 -2.68 -15.36
C LYS A 33 -5.81 -2.27 -13.91
N TYR A 34 -6.61 -3.01 -13.15
CA TYR A 34 -6.84 -2.68 -11.73
C TYR A 34 -5.56 -2.78 -10.90
N PHE A 35 -4.69 -3.76 -11.16
CA PHE A 35 -3.47 -3.92 -10.38
C PHE A 35 -2.43 -2.82 -10.64
N PHE A 36 -2.34 -2.36 -11.89
CA PHE A 36 -1.36 -1.36 -12.32
C PHE A 36 -1.90 0.07 -12.45
N GLN A 37 -3.20 0.29 -12.29
CA GLN A 37 -3.80 1.64 -12.32
C GLN A 37 -3.37 2.46 -11.10
N THR A 38 -2.47 3.41 -11.34
CA THR A 38 -2.21 4.58 -10.49
C THR A 38 -3.08 5.72 -11.01
N ASN A 39 -3.85 6.37 -10.12
CA ASN A 39 -4.56 7.60 -10.46
C ASN A 39 -3.59 8.77 -10.33
N ASP A 40 -3.49 9.61 -11.36
CA ASP A 40 -2.54 10.73 -11.40
C ASP A 40 -3.05 11.99 -10.67
N SER A 41 -4.18 11.89 -9.97
CA SER A 41 -4.74 13.01 -9.22
C SER A 41 -3.83 13.38 -8.05
N PHE A 42 -3.60 14.70 -7.89
CA PHE A 42 -2.76 15.25 -6.82
C PHE A 42 -3.20 14.79 -5.42
N SER A 43 -4.51 14.56 -5.24
CA SER A 43 -5.11 14.05 -3.99
C SER A 43 -4.53 12.71 -3.52
N TYR A 44 -4.04 11.86 -4.41
CA TYR A 44 -3.41 10.58 -4.05
C TYR A 44 -1.89 10.68 -3.97
N LEU A 45 -1.29 11.64 -4.67
CA LEU A 45 0.17 11.84 -4.68
C LEU A 45 0.66 12.35 -3.33
N VAL A 46 -0.02 13.35 -2.77
CA VAL A 46 0.35 13.96 -1.47
C VAL A 46 0.43 12.93 -0.33
N PRO A 47 -0.63 12.17 0.00
CA PRO A 47 -0.55 11.19 1.10
C PRO A 47 0.47 10.08 0.81
N ARG A 48 0.66 9.72 -0.46
CA ARG A 48 1.62 8.69 -0.86
C ARG A 48 3.06 9.10 -0.57
N VAL A 49 3.44 10.30 -0.98
CA VAL A 49 4.78 10.83 -0.74
C VAL A 49 5.00 11.10 0.74
N VAL A 50 4.03 11.71 1.44
CA VAL A 50 4.14 11.97 2.88
C VAL A 50 4.30 10.66 3.66
N LEU A 51 3.45 9.67 3.42
CA LEU A 51 3.55 8.37 4.08
C LEU A 51 4.87 7.67 3.75
N GLY A 52 5.29 7.70 2.49
CA GLY A 52 6.58 7.14 2.06
C GLY A 52 7.76 7.81 2.76
N CYS A 53 7.77 9.14 2.86
CA CYS A 53 8.81 9.89 3.54
C CYS A 53 8.85 9.64 5.05
N VAL A 54 7.72 9.37 5.70
CA VAL A 54 7.68 8.98 7.12
C VAL A 54 8.15 7.55 7.33
N MET A 55 7.74 6.63 6.46
CA MET A 55 8.09 5.21 6.57
C MET A 55 9.54 4.91 6.17
N PHE A 56 10.14 5.72 5.28
CA PHE A 56 11.49 5.48 4.79
C PHE A 56 12.57 5.53 5.90
N PRO A 57 12.60 6.53 6.80
CA PRO A 57 13.49 6.52 7.96
C PRO A 57 13.32 5.28 8.84
N HIS A 58 12.09 4.80 9.06
CA HIS A 58 11.85 3.58 9.84
C HIS A 58 12.44 2.34 9.16
N GLY A 59 12.23 2.19 7.86
CA GLY A 59 12.87 1.14 7.08
C GLY A 59 14.40 1.26 7.11
N ALA A 60 14.94 2.46 6.95
CA ALA A 60 16.39 2.71 6.96
C ALA A 60 17.02 2.43 8.33
N GLN A 61 16.33 2.71 9.43
CA GLN A 61 16.74 2.31 10.78
C GLN A 61 16.81 0.79 10.92
N LYS A 62 15.82 0.08 10.39
CA LYS A 62 15.70 -1.38 10.47
C LYS A 62 16.68 -2.12 9.56
N LEU A 63 16.95 -1.61 8.36
CA LEU A 63 17.83 -2.27 7.39
C LEU A 63 19.28 -1.79 7.49
N LEU A 64 19.49 -0.47 7.47
CA LEU A 64 20.82 0.15 7.34
C LEU A 64 21.39 0.64 8.69
N GLY A 65 20.56 0.73 9.73
CA GLY A 65 20.97 1.31 11.02
C GLY A 65 21.14 2.83 10.96
N TRP A 66 20.59 3.47 9.93
CA TRP A 66 20.61 4.93 9.82
C TRP A 66 19.85 5.58 10.97
N PHE A 67 20.18 6.84 11.28
CA PHE A 67 19.56 7.62 12.36
C PHE A 67 19.68 6.96 13.75
N GLY A 68 20.77 6.22 14.00
CA GLY A 68 20.99 5.53 15.27
C GLY A 68 20.12 4.28 15.44
N GLY A 69 19.60 3.71 14.36
CA GLY A 69 18.82 2.47 14.39
C GLY A 69 19.67 1.21 14.62
N PHE A 70 19.01 0.12 14.99
CA PHE A 70 19.65 -1.17 15.31
C PHE A 70 20.26 -1.89 14.09
N GLY A 71 19.94 -1.45 12.87
CA GLY A 71 20.37 -2.09 11.63
C GLY A 71 19.77 -3.48 11.43
N PHE A 72 20.12 -4.13 10.32
CA PHE A 72 19.51 -5.40 9.94
C PHE A 72 19.70 -6.48 11.00
N THR A 73 20.93 -6.68 11.48
CA THR A 73 21.25 -7.71 12.48
C THR A 73 20.54 -7.45 13.80
N GLY A 74 20.61 -6.22 14.33
CA GLY A 74 19.96 -5.89 15.60
C GLY A 74 18.44 -6.00 15.52
N THR A 75 17.85 -5.56 14.41
CA THR A 75 16.40 -5.67 14.18
C THR A 75 15.95 -7.13 14.03
N MET A 76 16.73 -7.95 13.31
CA MET A 76 16.44 -9.39 13.18
C MET A 76 16.53 -10.09 14.55
N SER A 77 17.54 -9.78 15.36
CA SER A 77 17.65 -10.33 16.72
C SER A 77 16.50 -9.88 17.62
N TYR A 78 16.06 -8.63 17.53
CA TYR A 78 14.90 -8.14 18.26
C TYR A 78 13.60 -8.84 17.82
N PHE A 79 13.36 -8.97 16.52
CA PHE A 79 12.14 -9.59 16.02
C PHE A 79 12.07 -11.09 16.31
N THR A 80 13.17 -11.81 16.13
CA THR A 80 13.22 -13.26 16.37
C THR A 80 13.34 -13.62 17.85
N GLY A 81 14.03 -12.79 18.64
CA GLY A 81 14.23 -12.99 20.08
C GLY A 81 13.11 -12.40 20.92
N THR A 82 12.97 -11.07 20.90
CA THR A 82 12.04 -10.34 21.78
C THR A 82 10.59 -10.44 21.31
N ALA A 83 10.35 -10.25 20.01
CA ALA A 83 8.99 -10.30 19.45
C ALA A 83 8.52 -11.73 19.09
N GLY A 84 9.43 -12.72 19.11
CA GLY A 84 9.11 -14.12 18.81
C GLY A 84 8.65 -14.39 17.38
N LEU A 85 8.94 -13.49 16.43
CA LEU A 85 8.56 -13.64 15.04
C LEU A 85 9.44 -14.68 14.33
N PRO A 86 8.88 -15.50 13.42
CA PRO A 86 9.68 -16.33 12.53
C PRO A 86 10.63 -15.47 11.69
N TRP A 87 11.86 -15.96 11.47
CA TRP A 87 12.91 -15.21 10.76
C TRP A 87 12.48 -14.74 9.36
N ILE A 88 11.67 -15.54 8.65
CA ILE A 88 11.11 -15.19 7.35
C ILE A 88 10.18 -13.98 7.43
N VAL A 89 9.33 -13.92 8.45
CA VAL A 89 8.40 -12.81 8.65
C VAL A 89 9.17 -11.55 9.04
N ALA A 90 10.14 -11.68 9.95
CA ALA A 90 11.02 -10.58 10.34
C ALA A 90 11.76 -9.99 9.13
N PHE A 91 12.32 -10.85 8.27
CA PHE A 91 12.99 -10.43 7.04
C PHE A 91 12.04 -9.71 6.07
N LEU A 92 10.86 -10.28 5.84
CA LEU A 92 9.84 -9.69 4.97
C LEU A 92 9.37 -8.33 5.47
N VAL A 93 9.25 -8.13 6.79
CA VAL A 93 8.91 -6.84 7.38
C VAL A 93 10.00 -5.80 7.08
N ILE A 94 11.27 -6.12 7.34
CA ILE A 94 12.39 -5.17 7.14
C ILE A 94 12.50 -4.77 5.66
N VAL A 95 12.48 -5.74 4.76
CA VAL A 95 12.55 -5.50 3.31
C VAL A 95 11.28 -4.78 2.85
N GLY A 96 10.11 -5.26 3.26
CA GLY A 96 8.82 -4.68 2.88
C GLY A 96 8.66 -3.22 3.30
N GLU A 97 9.25 -2.80 4.41
CA GLU A 97 9.17 -1.42 4.90
C GLU A 97 10.04 -0.46 4.08
N VAL A 98 11.27 -0.87 3.74
CA VAL A 98 12.18 -0.07 2.90
C VAL A 98 11.67 -0.02 1.47
N PHE A 99 11.43 -1.19 0.85
CA PHE A 99 10.99 -1.22 -0.55
C PHE A 99 9.55 -0.73 -0.71
N GLY A 100 8.69 -0.93 0.29
CA GLY A 100 7.33 -0.37 0.33
C GLY A 100 7.34 1.15 0.39
N SER A 101 8.16 1.75 1.26
CA SER A 101 8.28 3.22 1.34
C SER A 101 8.86 3.83 0.05
N ILE A 102 9.88 3.21 -0.54
CA ILE A 102 10.44 3.64 -1.84
C ILE A 102 9.40 3.49 -2.96
N GLY A 103 8.65 2.39 -3.00
CA GLY A 103 7.59 2.16 -3.97
C GLY A 103 6.44 3.17 -3.86
N LEU A 104 6.09 3.57 -2.63
CA LEU A 104 5.15 4.66 -2.39
C LEU A 104 5.72 5.98 -2.93
N ILE A 105 6.95 6.38 -2.58
CA ILE A 105 7.52 7.66 -3.04
C ILE A 105 7.57 7.71 -4.58
N THR A 106 8.15 6.68 -5.19
CA THR A 106 8.35 6.60 -6.66
C THR A 106 7.06 6.38 -7.44
N GLY A 107 5.98 5.91 -6.79
CA GLY A 107 4.73 5.62 -7.48
C GLY A 107 4.71 4.29 -8.24
N PHE A 108 5.71 3.44 -8.02
CA PHE A 108 5.81 2.12 -8.65
C PHE A 108 5.09 1.07 -7.80
N LEU A 109 4.14 0.34 -8.39
CA LEU A 109 3.30 -0.68 -7.71
C LEU A 109 2.68 -0.18 -6.39
N THR A 110 2.19 1.06 -6.39
CA THR A 110 1.67 1.77 -5.20
C THR A 110 0.67 0.95 -4.38
N ARG A 111 -0.22 0.19 -5.04
CA ARG A 111 -1.21 -0.67 -4.38
C ARG A 111 -0.54 -1.81 -3.61
N LEU A 112 0.48 -2.45 -4.19
CA LEU A 112 1.23 -3.52 -3.53
C LEU A 112 2.09 -2.96 -2.39
N SER A 113 2.76 -1.84 -2.59
CA SER A 113 3.52 -1.16 -1.54
C SER A 113 2.63 -0.73 -0.38
N ALA A 114 1.47 -0.14 -0.66
CA ALA A 114 0.48 0.23 0.36
C ALA A 114 -0.02 -0.99 1.13
N PHE A 115 -0.32 -2.09 0.44
CA PHE A 115 -0.73 -3.34 1.09
C PHE A 115 0.37 -3.89 2.01
N GLY A 116 1.63 -3.89 1.56
CA GLY A 116 2.76 -4.30 2.40
C GLY A 116 2.89 -3.45 3.67
N ILE A 117 2.78 -2.13 3.54
CA ILE A 117 2.82 -1.20 4.68
C ILE A 117 1.64 -1.43 5.63
N ILE A 118 0.43 -1.71 5.12
CA ILE A 118 -0.74 -2.05 5.96
C ILE A 118 -0.48 -3.31 6.78
N CYS A 119 0.07 -4.37 6.17
CA CYS A 119 0.41 -5.61 6.87
C CYS A 119 1.44 -5.35 7.98
N ILE A 120 2.48 -4.56 7.70
CA ILE A 120 3.53 -4.21 8.66
C ILE A 120 2.95 -3.39 9.82
N MET A 121 2.14 -2.37 9.53
CA MET A 121 1.49 -1.56 10.56
C MET A 121 0.52 -2.37 11.40
N THR A 122 -0.20 -3.33 10.81
CA THR A 122 -1.08 -4.23 11.56
C THR A 122 -0.27 -5.04 12.58
N GLY A 123 0.88 -5.62 12.19
CA GLY A 123 1.78 -6.31 13.11
C GLY A 123 2.38 -5.38 14.17
N ALA A 124 2.74 -4.15 13.81
CA ALA A 124 3.26 -3.16 14.75
C ALA A 124 2.19 -2.71 15.77
N ILE A 125 0.92 -2.61 15.36
CA ILE A 125 -0.18 -2.27 16.25
C ILE A 125 -0.38 -3.39 17.26
N THR A 126 -0.50 -4.64 16.82
CA THR A 126 -0.76 -5.77 17.73
C THR A 126 0.38 -6.02 18.70
N MET A 127 1.62 -5.86 18.26
CA MET A 127 2.80 -6.17 19.08
C MET A 127 3.26 -5.01 19.97
N LEU A 128 3.18 -3.77 19.47
CA LEU A 128 3.81 -2.63 20.14
C LEU A 128 2.80 -1.61 20.69
N HIS A 129 1.65 -1.41 20.03
CA HIS A 129 0.71 -0.36 20.43
C HIS A 129 -0.42 -0.89 21.31
N TRP A 130 -0.95 -2.08 21.00
CA TRP A 130 -2.02 -2.72 21.77
C TRP A 130 -1.74 -2.82 23.28
N PRO A 131 -0.53 -3.23 23.73
CA PRO A 131 -0.23 -3.23 25.17
C PRO A 131 0.04 -1.84 25.76
N ASN A 132 0.31 -0.81 24.93
CA ASN A 132 0.83 0.49 25.36
C ASN A 132 -0.14 1.67 25.22
N GLY A 133 -1.38 1.47 24.77
CA GLY A 133 -2.29 2.61 24.57
C GLY A 133 -2.24 3.18 23.15
N PHE A 134 -3.13 4.12 22.86
CA PHE A 134 -3.03 4.96 21.66
C PHE A 134 -1.82 5.91 21.77
N PHE A 135 -1.48 6.29 23.01
CA PHE A 135 -0.35 7.17 23.30
C PHE A 135 0.96 6.41 23.45
N MET A 136 2.06 7.08 23.08
CA MET A 136 3.40 6.51 23.05
C MET A 136 3.96 6.31 24.46
N ASN A 137 4.42 5.09 24.78
CA ASN A 137 5.09 4.80 26.05
C ASN A 137 6.62 4.85 25.89
N TRP A 138 7.18 6.05 25.75
CA TRP A 138 8.61 6.25 25.44
C TRP A 138 9.59 5.66 26.47
N PHE A 139 9.17 5.60 27.74
CA PHE A 139 10.04 5.20 28.85
C PHE A 139 9.60 3.89 29.53
N GLY A 140 8.60 3.19 29.00
CA GLY A 140 8.04 1.99 29.63
C GLY A 140 7.44 2.21 31.02
N LYS A 141 7.23 3.48 31.42
CA LYS A 141 6.81 3.88 32.78
C LYS A 141 5.32 4.18 32.88
N GLN A 142 4.65 4.42 31.75
CA GLN A 142 3.23 4.75 31.74
C GLN A 142 2.45 3.48 31.42
N ALA A 143 1.43 3.15 32.23
CA ALA A 143 0.40 2.21 31.79
C ALA A 143 -0.29 2.83 30.58
N GLY A 144 -0.61 2.04 29.56
CA GLY A 144 -1.06 2.58 28.28
C GLY A 144 -2.23 3.53 28.44
N GLU A 145 -2.06 4.77 27.99
CA GLU A 145 -3.11 5.79 28.01
C GLU A 145 -3.83 5.72 26.65
N GLY A 146 -5.16 5.77 26.64
CA GLY A 146 -5.98 5.92 25.43
C GLY A 146 -6.83 4.72 25.01
N PHE A 147 -7.01 3.70 25.85
CA PHE A 147 -8.10 2.72 25.74
C PHE A 147 -8.74 2.45 27.10
#